data_AF-X6PDC9-F1
#
_entry.id   AF-X6PDC9-F1
#
_cell.length_a   1.000
_cell.length_b   1.000
_cell.length_c   1.000
_cell.angle_alpha   90.00
_cell.angle_beta   90.00
_cell.angle_gamma   90.00
#
_symmetry.space_group_name_H-M   'P 1'
#
loop_
_entity.id
_entity.type
_entity.pdbx_description
1 polymer ?
#
loop_
_entity_poly.entity_id
_entity_poly.type
_entity_poly.pdbx_seq_one_letter_code
_entity_poly.pdbx_strand_id
1 'polypeptide(L)'
;QLQIFSGHTRGVYGIEFSSFNCGRYLCSGSYDNTIRLWDVETSKSLHVFKGHKYGVLCVDISPLQSNNDNDKMNNIGVIGGNGYTICSGSWDKTIRIWDIETTKQFNVFKGHTND
;
A
#
# COMPACT_ATOMS: atom_id res chain seq x y z
N GLN A 1 -18.37 5.80 -17.58
CA GLN A 1 -19.07 5.83 -16.28
C GLN A 1 -18.04 6.08 -15.20
N LEU A 2 -18.31 6.95 -14.24
CA LEU A 2 -17.36 7.30 -13.18
C LEU A 2 -17.31 6.18 -12.13
N GLN A 3 -16.10 5.72 -11.79
CA GLN A 3 -15.87 4.79 -10.69
C GLN A 3 -15.64 5.55 -9.38
N ILE A 4 -16.21 5.06 -8.28
CA ILE A 4 -16.11 5.70 -6.96
C ILE A 4 -15.47 4.71 -5.99
N PHE A 5 -14.33 5.12 -5.41
CA PHE A 5 -13.64 4.36 -4.37
C PHE A 5 -14.01 4.93 -3.00
N SER A 6 -15.13 4.46 -2.44
CA SER A 6 -15.62 4.92 -1.15
C SER A 6 -15.03 4.09 -0.01
N GLY A 7 -14.52 4.76 1.03
CA GLY A 7 -14.05 4.08 2.23
C GLY A 7 -13.16 4.93 3.14
N HIS A 8 -12.33 5.81 2.59
CA HIS A 8 -11.62 6.77 3.42
C HIS A 8 -12.60 7.73 4.10
N THR A 9 -12.38 8.03 5.37
CA THR A 9 -13.28 8.90 6.16
C THR A 9 -12.80 10.34 6.26
N ARG A 10 -11.61 10.63 5.71
CA ARG A 10 -10.98 11.94 5.64
C ARG A 10 -10.25 12.11 4.30
N GLY A 11 -9.66 13.28 4.08
CA GLY A 11 -8.93 13.60 2.84
C GLY A 11 -7.90 12.54 2.47
N VAL A 12 -7.79 12.25 1.17
CA VAL A 12 -6.78 11.38 0.57
C VAL A 12 -5.64 12.25 0.08
N TYR A 13 -4.40 11.90 0.44
CA TYR A 13 -3.22 12.74 0.19
C TYR A 13 -2.16 12.08 -0.69
N GLY A 14 -2.04 10.75 -0.62
CA GLY A 14 -1.15 9.98 -1.49
C GLY A 14 -1.94 8.95 -2.28
N ILE A 15 -1.57 8.73 -3.54
CA ILE A 15 -2.19 7.74 -4.42
C ILE A 15 -1.11 7.19 -5.36
N GLU A 16 -1.08 5.87 -5.58
CA GLU A 16 -0.12 5.23 -6.50
C GLU A 16 -0.75 4.02 -7.18
N PHE A 17 -0.56 3.89 -8.51
CA PHE A 17 -1.01 2.72 -9.27
C PHE A 17 0.05 1.62 -9.25
N SER A 18 -0.39 0.36 -9.28
CA SER A 18 0.53 -0.75 -9.40
C SER A 18 1.21 -0.76 -10.77
N SER A 19 2.54 -0.87 -10.80
CA SER A 19 3.28 -1.13 -12.05
C SER A 19 3.11 -2.57 -12.56
N PHE A 20 2.44 -3.42 -11.78
CA PHE A 20 2.12 -4.81 -12.11
C PHE A 20 0.64 -5.01 -12.43
N ASN A 21 0.32 -6.17 -13.01
CA ASN A 21 -1.05 -6.54 -13.41
C ASN A 21 -1.76 -5.42 -14.20
N CYS A 22 -1.04 -4.80 -15.14
CA CYS A 22 -1.53 -3.74 -16.02
C CYS A 22 -2.15 -2.54 -15.29
N GLY A 23 -1.68 -2.19 -14.09
CA GLY A 23 -2.26 -1.05 -13.35
C GLY A 23 -3.60 -1.34 -12.68
N ARG A 24 -3.99 -2.62 -12.56
CA ARG A 24 -5.27 -3.00 -11.95
C ARG A 24 -5.41 -2.57 -10.49
N TYR A 25 -4.31 -2.45 -9.76
CA TYR A 25 -4.37 -2.10 -8.35
C TYR A 25 -3.97 -0.65 -8.11
N LEU A 26 -4.59 -0.06 -7.11
CA LEU A 26 -4.35 1.31 -6.66
C LEU A 26 -4.15 1.27 -5.15
N CYS A 27 -3.16 1.98 -4.63
CA CYS A 27 -3.08 2.25 -3.20
C CYS A 27 -3.35 3.74 -2.92
N SER A 28 -3.91 4.03 -1.75
CA SER A 28 -4.18 5.41 -1.32
C SER A 28 -3.92 5.59 0.17
N GLY A 29 -3.25 6.69 0.53
CA GLY A 29 -3.03 7.11 1.93
C GLY A 29 -3.91 8.29 2.31
N SER A 30 -4.43 8.29 3.54
CA SER A 30 -5.39 9.29 4.01
C SER A 30 -5.09 9.85 5.40
N TYR A 31 -5.67 11.02 5.66
CA TYR A 31 -5.73 11.65 6.97
C TYR A 31 -6.61 10.91 8.00
N ASP A 32 -7.25 9.81 7.60
CA ASP A 32 -7.89 8.84 8.51
C ASP A 32 -6.91 7.80 9.10
N ASN A 33 -5.62 8.01 8.88
CA ASN A 33 -4.50 7.19 9.38
C ASN A 33 -4.40 5.81 8.73
N THR A 34 -5.10 5.57 7.62
CA THR A 34 -5.07 4.30 6.91
C THR A 34 -4.49 4.42 5.51
N ILE A 35 -4.03 3.28 5.01
CA ILE A 35 -3.77 3.07 3.59
C ILE A 35 -4.78 2.04 3.09
N ARG A 36 -5.32 2.24 1.89
CA ARG A 36 -6.23 1.29 1.26
C ARG A 36 -5.65 0.78 -0.04
N LEU A 37 -5.78 -0.53 -0.27
CA LEU A 37 -5.54 -1.16 -1.56
C LEU A 37 -6.88 -1.41 -2.24
N TRP A 38 -6.97 -1.07 -3.51
CA TRP A 38 -8.18 -1.16 -4.33
C TRP A 38 -7.95 -2.01 -5.56
N ASP A 39 -9.01 -2.66 -6.00
CA ASP A 39 -9.12 -3.21 -7.36
C ASP A 39 -9.88 -2.19 -8.21
N VAL A 40 -9.21 -1.66 -9.23
CA VAL A 40 -9.75 -0.62 -10.10
C VAL A 40 -10.90 -1.15 -10.95
N GLU A 41 -10.82 -2.39 -11.43
CA GLU A 41 -11.87 -2.96 -12.29
C GLU A 41 -13.20 -3.10 -11.55
N THR A 42 -13.13 -3.50 -10.27
CA THR A 42 -14.33 -3.73 -9.46
C THR A 42 -14.71 -2.55 -8.57
N SER A 43 -13.86 -1.52 -8.49
CA SER A 43 -13.98 -0.38 -7.58
C SER A 43 -14.13 -0.79 -6.11
N LYS A 44 -13.54 -1.93 -5.71
CA LYS A 44 -13.65 -2.48 -4.35
C LYS A 44 -12.36 -2.26 -3.56
N SER A 45 -12.51 -1.97 -2.28
CA SER A 45 -11.39 -2.01 -1.33
C SER A 45 -11.03 -3.47 -1.08
N LEU A 46 -9.81 -3.86 -1.44
CA LEU A 46 -9.27 -5.20 -1.18
C LEU A 46 -8.74 -5.31 0.24
N HIS A 47 -8.07 -4.27 0.72
CA HIS A 47 -7.50 -4.25 2.05
C HIS A 47 -7.37 -2.84 2.64
N VAL A 48 -7.33 -2.77 3.97
CA VAL A 48 -7.10 -1.53 4.74
C VAL A 48 -5.92 -1.75 5.69
N PHE A 49 -4.78 -1.17 5.37
CA PHE A 49 -3.61 -1.19 6.23
C PHE A 49 -3.77 -0.17 7.35
N LYS A 50 -3.66 -0.65 8.58
CA LYS A 50 -3.74 0.15 9.80
C LYS A 50 -2.42 0.06 10.56
N GLY A 51 -1.97 1.17 11.13
CA GLY A 51 -0.81 1.18 12.02
C GLY A 51 -0.24 2.57 12.24
N HIS A 52 -0.38 3.47 11.28
CA HIS A 52 -0.03 4.87 11.48
C HIS A 52 -0.92 5.50 12.56
N LYS A 53 -0.32 6.36 13.40
CA LYS A 53 -1.05 7.05 14.49
C LYS A 53 -1.69 8.36 14.03
N TYR A 54 -1.17 8.95 12.96
CA TYR A 54 -1.66 10.18 12.35
C TYR A 54 -1.77 10.01 10.83
N GLY A 55 -2.20 11.08 10.15
CA GLY A 55 -2.50 11.03 8.72
C GLY A 55 -1.34 10.52 7.87
N VAL A 56 -1.68 9.72 6.87
CA VAL A 56 -0.76 9.24 5.84
C VAL A 56 -0.76 10.25 4.71
N LEU A 57 0.42 10.80 4.41
CA LEU A 57 0.56 11.95 3.52
C LEU A 57 1.14 11.57 2.16
N CYS A 58 1.83 10.44 2.08
CA CYS A 58 2.34 9.89 0.84
C CYS A 58 2.32 8.36 0.90
N VAL A 59 2.18 7.76 -0.28
CA VAL A 59 2.31 6.32 -0.50
C VAL A 59 3.10 6.10 -1.78
N ASP A 60 3.79 4.97 -1.87
CA ASP A 60 4.49 4.50 -3.06
C ASP A 60 4.41 2.97 -3.12
N ILE A 61 4.57 2.37 -4.29
CA ILE A 61 4.60 0.92 -4.50
C ILE A 61 5.99 0.54 -5.02
N SER A 62 6.68 -0.35 -4.31
CA SER A 62 8.02 -0.80 -4.72
C SER A 62 7.99 -1.44 -6.11
N PRO A 63 9.08 -1.38 -6.90
CA PRO A 63 9.20 -2.20 -8.10
C PRO A 63 9.26 -3.70 -7.73
N LEU A 64 9.15 -4.57 -8.74
CA LEU A 64 9.27 -6.02 -8.55
C LEU A 64 10.62 -6.36 -7.92
N GLN A 65 10.61 -6.96 -6.73
CA GLN A 65 11.81 -7.54 -6.14
C GLN A 65 12.06 -8.94 -6.72
N SER A 66 12.54 -8.98 -7.96
CA SER A 66 12.98 -10.22 -8.62
C SER A 66 14.41 -10.54 -8.16
N ASN A 67 14.56 -11.19 -7.00
CA ASN A 67 15.81 -11.90 -6.73
C ASN A 67 15.79 -13.17 -7.58
N ASN A 68 16.70 -13.26 -8.57
CA ASN A 68 16.92 -14.44 -9.39
C ASN A 68 17.46 -15.61 -8.56
N ASP A 69 16.63 -16.20 -7.72
CA ASP A 69 16.89 -17.50 -7.12
C ASP A 69 15.72 -18.42 -7.50
N ASN A 70 16.04 -19.43 -8.29
CA ASN A 70 15.15 -20.37 -8.97
C ASN A 70 14.27 -21.26 -8.05
N ASP A 71 13.81 -20.80 -6.88
CA ASP A 71 13.22 -21.73 -5.89
C ASP A 71 12.14 -21.21 -4.93
N LYS A 72 11.37 -20.18 -5.32
CA LYS A 72 10.10 -19.87 -4.62
C LYS A 72 8.93 -19.66 -5.57
N MET A 73 8.86 -20.51 -6.58
CA MET A 73 7.61 -20.78 -7.28
C MET A 73 6.76 -21.74 -6.43
N ASN A 74 6.37 -21.27 -5.25
CA ASN A 74 5.33 -21.84 -4.40
C ASN A 74 4.88 -20.71 -3.47
N ASN A 75 3.87 -19.94 -3.89
CA ASN A 75 2.68 -19.70 -3.08
C ASN A 75 1.68 -18.80 -3.81
N ILE A 76 0.43 -19.20 -3.69
CA ILE A 76 -0.76 -18.65 -4.29
C ILE A 76 -1.05 -17.31 -3.61
N GLY A 77 -0.43 -16.23 -4.06
CA GLY A 77 -0.75 -14.88 -3.62
C GLY A 77 -2.07 -14.41 -4.24
N VAL A 78 -3.07 -14.09 -3.41
CA VAL A 78 -4.45 -13.72 -3.80
C VAL A 78 -4.51 -12.54 -4.79
N ILE A 79 -3.45 -11.73 -4.89
CA ILE A 79 -3.41 -10.44 -5.60
C ILE A 79 -2.30 -10.33 -6.66
N GLY A 80 -1.65 -11.44 -7.05
CA GLY A 80 -0.65 -11.45 -8.14
C GLY A 80 0.55 -10.50 -7.93
N GLY A 81 0.93 -10.24 -6.66
CA GLY A 81 1.90 -9.23 -6.26
C GLY A 81 3.08 -9.80 -5.46
N ASN A 82 3.66 -10.92 -5.90
CA ASN A 82 4.79 -11.54 -5.21
C ASN A 82 5.97 -10.56 -5.07
N GLY A 83 6.29 -10.17 -3.83
CA GLY A 83 7.43 -9.32 -3.51
C GLY A 83 7.21 -7.81 -3.67
N TYR A 84 5.98 -7.35 -3.95
CA TYR A 84 5.66 -5.93 -3.96
C TYR A 84 5.28 -5.43 -2.57
N THR A 85 5.75 -4.24 -2.24
CA THR A 85 5.47 -3.57 -0.96
C THR A 85 4.91 -2.18 -1.19
N ILE A 86 4.09 -1.71 -0.24
CA ILE A 86 3.72 -0.30 -0.16
C ILE A 86 4.68 0.37 0.82
N CYS A 87 5.21 1.54 0.46
CA CYS A 87 5.89 2.45 1.36
C CYS A 87 4.94 3.60 1.71
N SER A 88 4.91 4.06 2.96
CA SER A 88 4.06 5.18 3.37
C SER A 88 4.73 6.08 4.38
N GLY A 89 4.50 7.39 4.24
CA GLY A 89 4.94 8.42 5.18
C GLY A 89 3.78 9.08 5.90
N SER A 90 3.96 9.41 7.18
CA SER A 90 2.90 9.95 8.04
C SER A 90 3.40 11.03 8.99
N TRP A 91 2.49 11.90 9.43
CA TRP A 91 2.72 12.81 10.56
C TRP A 91 3.05 12.11 11.89
N ASP A 92 2.92 10.79 11.99
CA ASP A 92 3.43 10.03 13.13
C ASP A 92 4.96 9.85 13.13
N LYS A 93 5.65 10.51 12.20
CA LYS A 93 7.11 10.55 12.05
C LYS A 93 7.70 9.19 11.71
N THR A 94 6.88 8.29 11.18
CA THR A 94 7.32 6.98 10.72
C THR A 94 7.16 6.86 9.22
N ILE A 95 8.09 6.11 8.63
CA ILE A 95 7.90 5.48 7.32
C ILE A 95 7.57 4.02 7.59
N ARG A 96 6.58 3.47 6.89
CA ARG A 96 6.18 2.06 7.05
C ARG A 96 6.20 1.34 5.73
N ILE A 97 6.62 0.08 5.78
CA ILE A 97 6.60 -0.83 4.65
C ILE A 97 5.54 -1.89 4.93
N TRP A 98 4.68 -2.13 3.94
CA TRP A 98 3.58 -3.07 4.01
C TRP A 98 3.75 -4.10 2.90
N ASP A 99 3.69 -5.37 3.25
CA ASP A 99 3.67 -6.44 2.28
C ASP A 99 2.26 -6.58 1.69
N ILE A 100 2.14 -6.49 0.37
CA ILE A 100 0.84 -6.48 -0.31
C ILE A 100 0.17 -7.86 -0.25
N GLU A 101 0.96 -8.93 -0.35
CA GLU A 101 0.45 -10.31 -0.43
C GLU A 101 -0.08 -10.81 0.91
N THR A 102 0.73 -10.67 1.95
CA THR A 102 0.40 -11.09 3.32
C THR A 102 -0.47 -10.07 4.04
N THR A 103 -0.63 -8.87 3.46
CA THR A 103 -1.38 -7.74 4.03
C THR A 103 -0.86 -7.31 5.41
N LYS A 104 0.42 -7.55 5.69
CA LYS A 104 1.04 -7.27 6.98
C LYS A 104 2.03 -6.12 6.88
N GLN A 105 2.17 -5.40 7.97
CA GLN A 105 3.28 -4.47 8.10
C GLN A 105 4.59 -5.27 8.18
N PHE A 106 5.52 -4.95 7.29
CA PHE A 106 6.83 -5.58 7.21
C PHE A 106 7.85 -4.83 8.07
N ASN A 107 7.93 -3.50 7.96
CA ASN A 107 8.91 -2.68 8.68
C ASN A 107 8.36 -1.31 9.09
N VAL A 108 8.99 -0.72 10.12
CA VAL A 108 8.73 0.67 10.58
C VAL A 108 10.07 1.37 10.78
N PHE A 109 10.30 2.42 9.99
CA PHE A 109 11.44 3.30 10.16
C PHE A 109 11.04 4.48 11.04
N LYS A 110 11.86 4.72 12.07
CA LYS A 110 11.74 5.83 13.01
C LYS A 110 13.03 6.64 12.94
N GLY A 111 12.94 7.94 13.15
CA GLY A 111 14.12 8.82 13.14
C GLY A 111 13.78 10.28 12.91
N HIS A 112 12.65 10.58 12.27
CA HIS A 112 12.16 11.95 12.17
C HIS A 112 11.72 12.46 13.56
N THR A 113 12.24 13.62 13.96
CA THR A 113 11.93 14.32 15.22
C THR A 113 11.16 15.61 14.93
N ASN A 114 10.80 16.37 15.97
CA ASN A 114 10.11 17.67 15.82
C ASN A 114 11.09 18.85 15.74
N ASP A 115 12.38 18.56 15.55
CA ASP A 115 13.46 19.51 15.77
C ASP A 115 13.53 20.60 14.67
#